data_AF-A0A350Y979-F1
#
_entry.id   AF-A0A350Y979-F1
#
_cell.length_a   1.000
_cell.length_b   1.000
_cell.length_c   1.000
_cell.angle_alpha   90.00
_cell.angle_beta   90.00
_cell.angle_gamma   90.00
#
_symmetry.space_group_name_H-M   'P 1'
#
loop_
_entity.id
_entity.type
_entity.pdbx_description
1 polymer ?
#
loop_
_entity_poly.entity_id
_entity_poly.type
_entity_poly.pdbx_seq_one_letter_code
_entity_poly.pdbx_strand_id
1 'polypeptide(L)'
;MASLVRILFTQDTALKQEPIQSSLLPSNKLQKVPAGTLLVLQSYSPPDNTNHIRLSLQDIEFKGTSRNWYAFTDHVYITKELVKPVETVDQTLAKQSEKDFVKMTVYRSTLPPQGGLIKLVFKVDTVIKRSPVQANLLNANSMQQIPAGTQLVLLTEKPDTLNTVKLPIKDSHVKFTLKDIEFKGFSQDWYVFIQHAGLQLIG
;
A
#
# COMPACT_ATOMS: atom_id res chain seq x y z
N MET A 1 12.86 -5.11 -18.70
CA MET A 1 11.94 -4.70 -17.61
C MET A 1 11.80 -3.19 -17.66
N ALA A 2 10.58 -2.64 -17.65
CA ALA A 2 10.37 -1.20 -17.66
C ALA A 2 10.79 -0.59 -16.32
N SER A 3 11.52 0.53 -16.36
CA SER A 3 11.81 1.32 -15.16
C SER A 3 10.55 2.09 -14.76
N LEU A 4 10.07 1.92 -13.53
CA LEU A 4 8.94 2.68 -13.00
C LEU A 4 9.43 3.88 -12.21
N VAL A 5 8.78 5.03 -12.41
CA VAL A 5 8.96 6.19 -11.53
C VAL A 5 8.03 6.02 -10.33
N ARG A 6 8.60 6.06 -9.13
CA ARG A 6 7.87 5.80 -7.89
C ARG A 6 8.18 6.85 -6.85
N ILE A 7 7.23 7.11 -5.97
CA ILE A 7 7.40 7.96 -4.79
C ILE A 7 7.42 7.09 -3.54
N LEU A 8 8.53 7.17 -2.80
CA LEU A 8 8.72 6.56 -1.49
C LEU A 8 8.35 7.59 -0.42
N PHE A 9 7.50 7.19 0.53
CA PHE A 9 7.20 7.99 1.71
C PHE A 9 8.16 7.57 2.83
N THR A 10 9.06 8.45 3.24
CA THR A 10 10.09 8.17 4.24
C THR A 10 9.61 8.44 5.66
N GLN A 11 8.52 9.20 5.82
CA GLN A 11 7.87 9.53 7.08
C GLN A 11 6.35 9.42 6.94
N ASP A 12 5.65 9.19 8.06
CA ASP A 12 4.18 9.25 8.09
C ASP A 12 3.77 10.67 7.69
N THR A 13 2.99 10.81 6.62
CA THR A 13 2.62 12.11 6.06
C THR A 13 1.25 12.08 5.40
N ALA A 14 0.87 13.15 4.72
CA ALA A 14 -0.35 13.23 3.93
C ALA A 14 -0.09 13.81 2.55
N LEU A 15 -0.67 13.18 1.53
CA LEU A 15 -0.91 13.81 0.26
C LEU A 15 -2.08 14.78 0.38
N LYS A 16 -1.98 15.92 -0.31
CA LYS A 16 -2.97 17.00 -0.25
C LYS A 16 -3.46 17.36 -1.65
N GLN A 17 -4.70 17.77 -1.82
CA GLN A 17 -5.17 18.30 -3.11
C GLN A 17 -4.78 19.76 -3.32
N GLU A 18 -4.27 20.43 -2.29
CA GLU A 18 -3.77 21.81 -2.34
C GLU A 18 -2.48 21.94 -1.51
N PRO A 19 -1.51 22.79 -1.92
CA PRO A 19 -0.23 22.96 -1.24
C PRO A 19 -0.31 23.88 -0.01
N ILE A 20 -1.35 23.74 0.81
CA ILE A 20 -1.54 24.50 2.06
C ILE A 20 -1.34 23.61 3.28
N GLN A 21 -1.38 24.19 4.49
CA GLN A 21 -1.30 23.43 5.75
C GLN A 21 -2.40 22.36 5.81
N SER A 22 -2.03 21.13 6.16
CA SER A 22 -2.96 19.99 6.16
C SER A 22 -4.12 20.18 7.14
N SER A 23 -3.91 20.86 8.26
CA SER A 23 -4.94 21.20 9.25
C SER A 23 -6.04 22.12 8.71
N LEU A 24 -5.78 22.82 7.61
CA LEU A 24 -6.74 23.70 6.96
C LEU A 24 -7.54 23.00 5.86
N LEU A 25 -7.18 21.76 5.52
CA LEU A 25 -7.85 21.01 4.47
C LEU A 25 -8.92 20.09 5.05
N PRO A 26 -10.08 19.98 4.38
CA PRO A 26 -11.07 18.97 4.73
C PRO A 26 -10.51 17.57 4.47
N SER A 27 -11.00 16.58 5.22
CA SER A 27 -10.50 15.20 5.16
C SER A 27 -10.61 14.55 3.78
N ASN A 28 -11.56 14.97 2.93
CA ASN A 28 -11.70 14.47 1.56
C ASN A 28 -10.65 15.03 0.58
N LYS A 29 -9.85 16.02 1.00
CA LYS A 29 -8.71 16.57 0.24
C LYS A 29 -7.37 16.11 0.80
N LEU A 30 -7.39 15.16 1.73
CA LEU A 30 -6.23 14.60 2.40
C LEU A 30 -6.22 13.08 2.20
N GLN A 31 -5.03 12.53 1.93
CA GLN A 31 -4.78 11.11 2.05
C GLN A 31 -3.59 10.90 2.95
N LYS A 32 -3.81 10.31 4.14
CA LYS A 32 -2.70 9.88 4.99
C LYS A 32 -1.93 8.75 4.33
N VAL A 33 -0.61 8.78 4.44
CA VAL A 33 0.29 7.79 3.86
C VAL A 33 1.36 7.46 4.90
N PRO A 34 1.45 6.20 5.34
CA PRO A 34 2.47 5.80 6.30
C PRO A 34 3.85 5.69 5.65
N ALA A 35 4.88 5.89 6.46
CA ALA A 35 6.28 5.65 6.11
C ALA A 35 6.47 4.22 5.59
N GLY A 36 7.30 4.07 4.56
CA GLY A 36 7.56 2.80 3.88
C GLY A 36 6.60 2.48 2.74
N THR A 37 5.57 3.31 2.50
CA THR A 37 4.71 3.21 1.31
C THR A 37 5.50 3.59 0.06
N LEU A 38 5.31 2.86 -1.04
CA LEU A 38 5.88 3.16 -2.34
C LEU A 38 4.77 3.13 -3.40
N LEU A 39 4.48 4.25 -4.05
CA LEU A 39 3.42 4.37 -5.06
C LEU A 39 3.99 4.66 -6.44
N VAL A 40 3.36 4.13 -7.49
CA VAL A 40 3.77 4.39 -8.88
C VAL A 40 3.20 5.72 -9.36
N LEU A 41 4.07 6.56 -9.91
CA LEU A 41 3.70 7.88 -10.42
C LEU A 41 3.31 7.78 -11.89
N GLN A 42 2.20 8.42 -12.25
CA GLN A 42 1.85 8.70 -13.65
C GLN A 42 2.60 9.95 -14.14
N SER A 43 2.68 10.99 -13.29
CA SER A 43 3.46 12.20 -13.57
C SER A 43 3.83 12.93 -12.28
N TYR A 44 4.85 13.78 -12.35
CA TYR A 44 5.19 14.72 -11.29
C TYR A 44 5.86 15.97 -11.85
N SER A 45 5.88 17.03 -11.05
CA SER A 45 6.63 18.26 -11.31
C SER A 45 7.68 18.49 -10.23
N PRO A 46 8.80 19.17 -10.53
CA PRO A 46 9.75 19.60 -9.51
C PRO A 46 9.07 20.40 -8.38
N PRO A 47 9.70 20.47 -7.19
CA PRO A 47 9.18 21.27 -6.10
C PRO A 47 8.92 22.72 -6.51
N ASP A 48 7.78 23.26 -6.08
CA ASP A 48 7.45 24.67 -6.25
C ASP A 48 7.95 25.53 -5.06
N ASN A 49 7.64 26.84 -5.08
CA ASN A 49 8.02 27.78 -4.01
C ASN A 49 7.37 27.46 -2.64
N THR A 50 6.42 26.52 -2.59
CA THR A 50 5.80 26.06 -1.35
C THR A 50 6.47 24.81 -0.78
N ASN A 51 7.56 24.34 -1.40
CA ASN A 51 8.27 23.10 -1.06
C ASN A 51 7.38 21.85 -1.22
N HIS A 52 6.49 21.86 -2.23
CA HIS A 52 5.65 20.71 -2.56
C HIS A 52 5.93 20.19 -3.96
N ILE A 53 5.92 18.86 -4.09
CA ILE A 53 5.90 18.16 -5.36
C ILE A 53 4.45 17.95 -5.77
N ARG A 54 4.06 18.51 -6.92
CA ARG A 54 2.80 18.15 -7.57
C ARG A 54 2.96 16.81 -8.30
N LEU A 55 2.03 15.88 -8.09
CA LEU A 55 2.08 14.54 -8.67
C LEU A 55 0.70 13.99 -9.03
N SER A 56 0.68 12.98 -9.88
CA SER A 56 -0.47 12.11 -10.12
C SER A 56 -0.04 10.64 -10.02
N LEU A 57 -0.93 9.79 -9.52
CA LEU A 57 -0.65 8.37 -9.31
C LEU A 57 -1.17 7.54 -10.47
N GLN A 58 -0.42 6.50 -10.83
CA GLN A 58 -0.85 5.56 -11.85
C GLN A 58 -1.91 4.61 -11.27
N ASP A 59 -3.08 4.55 -11.92
CA ASP A 59 -4.20 3.64 -11.65
C ASP A 59 -4.75 3.62 -10.20
N ILE A 60 -4.24 4.49 -9.32
CA ILE A 60 -4.65 4.62 -7.92
C ILE A 60 -5.57 5.83 -7.76
N GLU A 61 -6.69 5.63 -7.06
CA GLU A 61 -7.66 6.66 -6.74
C GLU A 61 -7.90 6.76 -5.24
N PHE A 62 -7.66 7.94 -4.69
CA PHE A 62 -8.01 8.31 -3.33
C PHE A 62 -9.29 9.15 -3.32
N LYS A 63 -9.82 9.43 -2.12
CA LYS A 63 -10.95 10.34 -1.95
C LYS A 63 -10.64 11.74 -2.54
N GLY A 64 -11.70 12.45 -2.92
CA GLY A 64 -11.65 13.83 -3.42
C GLY A 64 -11.93 13.94 -4.91
N THR A 65 -11.83 15.15 -5.45
CA THR A 65 -12.23 15.44 -6.84
C THR A 65 -11.06 15.58 -7.81
N SER A 66 -9.84 15.71 -7.29
CA SER A 66 -8.63 15.91 -8.08
C SER A 66 -7.78 14.64 -8.10
N ARG A 67 -7.23 14.31 -9.28
CA ARG A 67 -6.15 13.32 -9.44
C ARG A 67 -4.77 13.88 -9.16
N ASN A 68 -4.66 15.21 -9.05
CA ASN A 68 -3.43 15.88 -8.66
C ASN A 68 -3.34 15.92 -7.14
N TRP A 69 -2.16 15.57 -6.65
CA TRP A 69 -1.78 15.58 -5.25
C TRP A 69 -0.50 16.39 -5.07
N TYR A 70 -0.30 16.85 -3.84
CA TYR A 70 0.87 17.55 -3.38
C TYR A 70 1.49 16.76 -2.24
N ALA A 71 2.77 16.42 -2.40
CA ALA A 71 3.59 15.81 -1.36
C ALA A 71 4.59 16.83 -0.83
N PHE A 72 4.79 16.87 0.48
CA PHE A 72 5.85 17.67 1.09
C PHE A 72 7.21 17.01 0.82
N THR A 73 8.15 17.76 0.26
CA THR A 73 9.43 17.24 -0.24
C THR A 73 10.27 16.53 0.81
N ASP A 74 10.30 17.03 2.05
CA ASP A 74 11.14 16.47 3.12
C ASP A 74 10.68 15.09 3.60
N HIS A 75 9.48 14.66 3.21
CA HIS A 75 8.88 13.39 3.63
C HIS A 75 8.87 12.33 2.51
N VAL A 76 9.40 12.67 1.32
CA VAL A 76 9.29 11.81 0.15
C VAL A 76 10.58 11.77 -0.66
N TYR A 77 10.78 10.65 -1.35
CA TYR A 77 11.87 10.47 -2.31
C TYR A 77 11.32 9.89 -3.62
N ILE A 78 11.64 10.51 -4.75
CA ILE A 78 11.28 9.96 -6.07
C ILE A 78 12.44 9.10 -6.56
N THR A 79 12.13 7.85 -6.89
CA THR A 79 13.08 6.88 -7.43
C THR A 79 12.64 6.34 -8.78
N LYS A 80 13.61 6.02 -9.64
CA LYS A 80 13.40 5.35 -10.92
C LYS A 80 14.20 4.05 -10.91
N GLU A 81 13.65 3.06 -10.22
CA GLU A 81 14.29 1.76 -10.00
C GLU A 81 13.45 0.62 -10.59
N LEU A 82 14.14 -0.48 -10.94
CA LEU A 82 13.48 -1.72 -11.28
C LEU A 82 12.70 -2.28 -10.07
N VAL A 83 11.58 -2.95 -10.35
CA VAL A 83 10.84 -3.68 -9.33
C VAL A 83 11.67 -4.91 -8.95
N LYS A 84 12.15 -4.94 -7.70
CA LYS A 84 12.88 -6.09 -7.18
C LYS A 84 11.94 -7.29 -7.06
N PRO A 85 12.38 -8.51 -7.45
CA PRO A 85 11.56 -9.69 -7.29
C PRO A 85 11.31 -9.94 -5.80
N VAL A 86 10.06 -10.27 -5.46
CA VAL A 86 9.63 -10.69 -4.13
C VAL A 86 8.97 -12.05 -4.25
N GLU A 87 9.18 -12.89 -3.24
CA GLU A 87 8.46 -14.15 -3.10
C GLU A 87 6.96 -13.89 -2.93
N THR A 88 6.14 -14.59 -3.71
CA THR A 88 4.68 -14.45 -3.63
C THR A 88 4.15 -15.04 -2.33
N VAL A 89 2.94 -14.61 -1.94
CA VAL A 89 2.21 -15.23 -0.84
C VAL A 89 1.98 -16.72 -1.14
N ASP A 90 1.69 -17.09 -2.38
CA ASP A 90 1.54 -18.49 -2.82
C ASP A 90 2.80 -19.33 -2.54
N GLN A 91 3.97 -18.81 -2.94
CA GLN A 91 5.26 -19.46 -2.68
C GLN A 91 5.58 -19.56 -1.18
N THR A 92 5.23 -18.53 -0.41
CA THR A 92 5.40 -18.54 1.05
C THR A 92 4.49 -19.58 1.69
N LEU A 93 3.23 -19.64 1.28
CA LEU A 93 2.27 -20.65 1.72
C LEU A 93 2.74 -22.05 1.37
N ALA A 94 3.34 -22.28 0.20
CA ALA A 94 3.87 -23.59 -0.19
C ALA A 94 4.89 -24.14 0.82
N LYS A 95 5.65 -23.26 1.48
CA LYS A 95 6.65 -23.60 2.51
C LYS A 95 6.06 -23.83 3.90
N GLN A 96 4.79 -23.46 4.12
CA GLN A 96 4.10 -23.64 5.41
C GLN A 96 3.26 -24.90 5.42
N SER A 97 3.05 -25.51 6.59
CA SER A 97 2.08 -26.59 6.77
C SER A 97 0.64 -26.07 6.69
N GLU A 98 0.34 -24.99 7.41
CA GLU A 98 -0.97 -24.34 7.44
C GLU A 98 -1.17 -23.41 6.24
N LYS A 99 -2.32 -23.52 5.58
CA LYS A 99 -2.66 -22.78 4.35
C LYS A 99 -3.72 -21.70 4.54
N ASP A 100 -4.46 -21.73 5.66
CA ASP A 100 -5.52 -20.75 5.97
C ASP A 100 -4.95 -19.38 6.37
N PHE A 101 -3.67 -19.33 6.74
CA PHE A 101 -2.98 -18.10 7.09
C PHE A 101 -1.58 -18.09 6.49
N VAL A 102 -1.17 -16.96 5.91
CA VAL A 102 0.25 -16.69 5.66
C VAL A 102 0.86 -16.13 6.93
N LYS A 103 2.00 -16.71 7.34
CA LYS A 103 2.69 -16.42 8.59
C LYS A 103 3.99 -15.69 8.31
N MET A 104 4.22 -14.61 9.04
CA MET A 104 5.43 -13.80 8.92
C MET A 104 6.06 -13.63 10.30
N THR A 105 7.27 -14.12 10.48
CA THR A 105 8.05 -13.88 11.71
C THR A 105 8.58 -12.45 11.72
N VAL A 106 8.39 -11.74 12.82
CA VAL A 106 8.84 -10.35 12.99
C VAL A 106 9.81 -10.25 14.17
N TYR A 107 11.02 -9.76 13.94
CA TYR A 107 12.09 -9.74 14.95
C TYR A 107 12.31 -8.32 15.52
N ARG A 108 11.32 -7.78 16.24
CA ARG A 108 11.47 -6.50 16.97
C ARG A 108 10.82 -6.56 18.35
N SER A 109 11.57 -6.16 19.38
CA SER A 109 11.15 -6.09 20.78
C SER A 109 10.19 -4.91 21.06
N THR A 110 10.10 -3.94 20.17
CA THR A 110 9.25 -2.74 20.30
C THR A 110 8.45 -2.52 19.02
N LEU A 111 7.45 -3.37 18.84
CA LEU A 111 6.51 -3.20 17.74
C LEU A 111 5.62 -2.00 18.06
N PRO A 112 5.21 -1.20 17.06
CA PRO A 112 4.19 -0.20 17.29
C PRO A 112 2.94 -0.84 17.91
N PRO A 113 2.14 -0.10 18.70
CA PRO A 113 0.95 -0.64 19.37
C PRO A 113 -0.03 -1.36 18.42
N GLN A 114 0.01 -1.01 17.13
CA GLN A 114 -0.70 -1.63 16.03
C GLN A 114 0.35 -2.14 15.03
N GLY A 115 0.40 -3.46 14.78
CA GLY A 115 1.55 -4.20 14.26
C GLY A 115 2.02 -3.93 12.83
N GLY A 116 1.81 -2.73 12.27
CA GLY A 116 2.05 -2.37 10.87
C GLY A 116 3.51 -2.35 10.41
N LEU A 117 4.15 -3.51 10.48
CA LEU A 117 5.55 -3.79 10.15
C LEU A 117 5.68 -4.65 8.91
N ILE A 118 4.57 -4.88 8.21
CA ILE A 118 4.53 -5.65 6.98
C ILE A 118 4.06 -4.73 5.88
N LYS A 119 4.73 -4.82 4.74
CA LYS A 119 4.26 -4.25 3.49
C LYS A 119 3.90 -5.34 2.50
N LEU A 120 2.83 -5.10 1.77
CA LEU A 120 2.39 -5.88 0.64
C LEU A 120 3.07 -5.32 -0.62
N VAL A 121 3.77 -6.16 -1.37
CA VAL A 121 4.51 -5.78 -2.57
C VAL A 121 3.84 -6.39 -3.79
N PHE A 122 3.33 -5.54 -4.68
CA PHE A 122 2.63 -5.96 -5.90
C PHE A 122 3.64 -6.23 -7.01
N LYS A 123 3.62 -7.43 -7.59
CA LYS A 123 4.59 -7.87 -8.61
C LYS A 123 4.14 -7.62 -10.03
N VAL A 124 2.82 -7.61 -10.22
CA VAL A 124 2.15 -7.42 -11.50
C VAL A 124 1.03 -6.41 -11.30
N ASP A 125 0.60 -5.77 -12.39
CA ASP A 125 -0.61 -4.96 -12.37
C ASP A 125 -1.78 -5.87 -11.98
N THR A 126 -2.54 -5.46 -10.98
CA THR A 126 -3.61 -6.29 -10.43
C THR A 126 -4.73 -5.45 -9.86
N VAL A 127 -5.85 -6.10 -9.56
CA VAL A 127 -6.96 -5.52 -8.83
C VAL A 127 -6.97 -6.06 -7.41
N ILE A 128 -7.07 -5.15 -6.43
CA ILE A 128 -7.51 -5.51 -5.07
C ILE A 128 -9.02 -5.33 -4.97
N LYS A 129 -9.65 -6.18 -4.17
CA LYS A 129 -11.11 -6.33 -4.13
C LYS A 129 -11.62 -6.31 -2.70
N ARG A 130 -12.88 -5.90 -2.52
CA ARG A 130 -13.60 -5.97 -1.23
C ARG A 130 -14.10 -7.36 -0.87
N SER A 131 -14.07 -8.30 -1.82
CA SER A 131 -14.50 -9.68 -1.64
C SER A 131 -13.68 -10.59 -2.55
N PRO A 132 -13.32 -11.82 -2.13
CA PRO A 132 -12.46 -12.72 -2.90
C PRO A 132 -13.24 -13.46 -4.00
N VAL A 133 -13.98 -12.71 -4.81
CA VAL A 133 -14.75 -13.21 -5.96
C VAL A 133 -14.15 -12.70 -7.28
N GLN A 134 -14.66 -13.19 -8.40
CA GLN A 134 -14.25 -12.68 -9.71
C GLN A 134 -14.54 -11.17 -9.84
N ALA A 135 -13.62 -10.43 -10.49
CA ALA A 135 -13.68 -8.96 -10.53
C ALA A 135 -14.93 -8.43 -11.27
N ASN A 136 -15.37 -9.14 -12.30
CA ASN A 136 -16.58 -8.82 -13.08
C ASN A 136 -17.88 -8.90 -12.28
N LEU A 137 -17.87 -9.53 -11.10
CA LEU A 137 -19.02 -9.61 -10.19
C LEU A 137 -19.08 -8.42 -9.22
N LEU A 138 -18.06 -7.57 -9.21
CA LEU A 138 -17.93 -6.45 -8.28
C LEU A 138 -18.23 -5.12 -8.97
N ASN A 139 -18.86 -4.21 -8.23
CA ASN A 139 -18.99 -2.83 -8.68
C ASN A 139 -17.63 -2.10 -8.63
N ALA A 140 -17.53 -0.98 -9.34
CA ALA A 140 -16.29 -0.20 -9.43
C ALA A 140 -15.78 0.26 -8.05
N ASN A 141 -16.66 0.56 -7.09
CA ASN A 141 -16.26 1.00 -5.74
C ASN A 141 -15.67 -0.14 -4.91
N SER A 142 -15.92 -1.39 -5.29
CA SER A 142 -15.42 -2.58 -4.62
C SER A 142 -14.09 -3.09 -5.18
N MET A 143 -13.48 -2.32 -6.08
CA MET A 143 -12.25 -2.68 -6.78
C MET A 143 -11.30 -1.49 -6.82
N GLN A 144 -10.00 -1.77 -6.73
CA GLN A 144 -8.95 -0.79 -6.95
C GLN A 144 -7.85 -1.43 -7.80
N GLN A 145 -7.50 -0.78 -8.91
CA GLN A 145 -6.34 -1.14 -9.72
C GLN A 145 -5.07 -0.75 -8.94
N ILE A 146 -4.07 -1.62 -8.99
CA ILE A 146 -2.79 -1.44 -8.33
C ILE A 146 -1.69 -1.77 -9.33
N PRO A 147 -0.86 -0.79 -9.73
CA PRO A 147 0.28 -1.04 -10.60
C PRO A 147 1.32 -1.93 -9.93
N ALA A 148 2.02 -2.72 -10.75
CA ALA A 148 3.22 -3.44 -10.35
C ALA A 148 4.24 -2.49 -9.70
N GLY A 149 4.96 -2.97 -8.69
CA GLY A 149 5.96 -2.17 -7.99
C GLY A 149 5.41 -1.25 -6.89
N THR A 150 4.09 -1.15 -6.75
CA THR A 150 3.43 -0.54 -5.59
C THR A 150 3.76 -1.35 -4.33
N GLN A 151 4.00 -0.66 -3.21
CA GLN A 151 4.19 -1.26 -1.90
C GLN A 151 3.31 -0.54 -0.88
N LEU A 152 2.43 -1.28 -0.21
CA LEU A 152 1.48 -0.73 0.75
C LEU A 152 1.76 -1.27 2.14
N VAL A 153 1.82 -0.38 3.12
CA VAL A 153 1.96 -0.76 4.53
C VAL A 153 0.64 -1.29 5.04
N LEU A 154 0.69 -2.45 5.69
CA LEU A 154 -0.48 -3.09 6.25
C LEU A 154 -0.64 -2.70 7.72
N LEU A 155 -1.89 -2.61 8.16
CA LEU A 155 -2.24 -2.67 9.56
C LEU A 155 -2.42 -4.14 9.92
N THR A 156 -1.66 -4.64 10.89
CA THR A 156 -1.76 -6.03 11.34
C THR A 156 -2.05 -6.10 12.83
N GLU A 157 -2.49 -7.28 13.26
CA GLU A 157 -2.50 -7.62 14.68
C GLU A 157 -1.08 -7.59 15.25
N LYS A 158 -1.01 -7.52 16.60
CA LYS A 158 0.25 -7.74 17.29
C LYS A 158 0.72 -9.18 17.02
N PRO A 159 2.03 -9.40 16.90
CA PRO A 159 2.56 -10.74 16.80
C PRO A 159 2.17 -11.57 18.01
N ASP A 160 1.98 -12.86 17.77
CA ASP A 160 1.72 -13.82 18.82
C ASP A 160 2.98 -14.06 19.67
N THR A 161 2.86 -14.97 20.64
CA THR A 161 3.94 -15.35 21.54
C THR A 161 5.16 -15.95 20.83
N LEU A 162 5.03 -16.33 19.56
CA LEU A 162 6.10 -16.82 18.70
C LEU A 162 6.65 -15.73 17.76
N ASN A 163 6.35 -14.46 18.05
CA ASN A 163 6.70 -13.32 17.21
C ASN A 163 6.20 -13.45 15.77
N THR A 164 5.03 -14.06 15.58
CA THR A 164 4.44 -14.29 14.25
C THR A 164 3.22 -13.40 14.03
N VAL A 165 3.18 -12.72 12.90
CA VAL A 165 1.97 -12.08 12.36
C VAL A 165 1.31 -13.02 11.38
N LYS A 166 -0.02 -13.08 11.42
CA LYS A 166 -0.84 -13.93 10.56
C LYS A 166 -1.74 -13.05 9.69
N LEU A 167 -1.82 -13.36 8.40
CA LEU A 167 -2.80 -12.77 7.50
C LEU A 167 -3.70 -13.88 6.94
N PRO A 168 -5.04 -13.75 7.03
CA PRO A 168 -5.94 -14.80 6.58
C PRO A 168 -5.92 -14.96 5.07
N ILE A 169 -6.04 -16.20 4.62
CA ILE A 169 -6.25 -16.59 3.24
C ILE A 169 -7.70 -17.03 3.07
N LYS A 170 -8.35 -16.55 2.01
CA LYS A 170 -9.71 -16.93 1.65
C LYS A 170 -9.81 -17.02 0.13
N ASP A 171 -10.25 -18.18 -0.38
CA ASP A 171 -10.45 -18.42 -1.82
C ASP A 171 -9.22 -18.01 -2.67
N SER A 172 -8.02 -18.42 -2.24
CA SER A 172 -6.73 -18.05 -2.86
C SER A 172 -6.43 -16.54 -2.88
N HIS A 173 -7.04 -15.76 -2.00
CA HIS A 173 -6.72 -14.36 -1.78
C HIS A 173 -6.23 -14.14 -0.35
N VAL A 174 -5.20 -13.31 -0.19
CA VAL A 174 -4.84 -12.82 1.15
C VAL A 174 -5.75 -11.64 1.51
N LYS A 175 -6.36 -11.71 2.69
CA LYS A 175 -7.14 -10.63 3.29
C LYS A 175 -6.19 -9.71 4.07
N PHE A 176 -6.32 -8.41 3.90
CA PHE A 176 -5.49 -7.43 4.57
C PHE A 176 -6.22 -6.12 4.88
N THR A 177 -5.62 -5.36 5.79
CA THR A 177 -6.02 -3.99 6.11
C THR A 177 -4.85 -3.07 5.84
N LEU A 178 -5.10 -1.92 5.24
CA LEU A 178 -4.12 -0.86 4.98
C LEU A 178 -3.93 -0.01 6.23
N LYS A 179 -2.69 0.35 6.52
CA LYS A 179 -2.38 1.35 7.54
C LYS A 179 -2.57 2.74 6.93
N ASP A 180 -3.50 3.53 7.48
CA ASP A 180 -3.80 4.94 7.15
C ASP A 180 -4.22 5.27 5.69
N ILE A 181 -3.93 4.40 4.72
CA ILE A 181 -4.35 4.53 3.32
C ILE A 181 -5.79 4.05 3.15
N GLU A 182 -6.57 4.80 2.36
CA GLU A 182 -7.91 4.43 1.98
C GLU A 182 -8.07 4.48 0.46
N PHE A 183 -8.52 3.38 -0.13
CA PHE A 183 -9.00 3.41 -1.52
C PHE A 183 -10.51 3.51 -1.51
N LYS A 184 -11.04 4.53 -2.20
CA LYS A 184 -12.49 4.76 -2.30
C LYS A 184 -13.19 4.82 -0.94
N GLY A 185 -12.45 5.28 0.08
CA GLY A 185 -12.92 5.40 1.45
C GLY A 185 -12.85 4.16 2.33
N PHE A 186 -12.17 3.11 1.87
CA PHE A 186 -11.99 1.90 2.66
C PHE A 186 -10.52 1.53 2.85
N SER A 187 -10.17 1.18 4.10
CA SER A 187 -8.83 0.70 4.47
C SER A 187 -8.80 -0.79 4.85
N GLN A 188 -9.91 -1.36 5.34
CA GLN A 188 -9.99 -2.74 5.88
C GLN A 188 -10.47 -3.75 4.85
N ASP A 189 -10.44 -5.06 5.11
CA ASP A 189 -11.11 -6.09 4.27
C ASP A 189 -10.80 -6.03 2.75
N TRP A 190 -9.57 -5.71 2.39
CA TRP A 190 -9.10 -5.83 1.01
C TRP A 190 -8.55 -7.22 0.76
N TYR A 191 -8.69 -7.69 -0.47
CA TYR A 191 -8.26 -9.00 -0.95
C TYR A 191 -7.38 -8.84 -2.18
N VAL A 192 -6.25 -9.56 -2.21
CA VAL A 192 -5.40 -9.68 -3.40
C VAL A 192 -5.09 -11.15 -3.66
N PHE A 193 -5.04 -11.53 -4.94
CA PHE A 193 -4.68 -12.89 -5.33
C PHE A 193 -3.25 -13.23 -4.91
N ILE A 194 -3.05 -14.40 -4.30
CA ILE A 194 -1.80 -14.79 -3.63
C ILE A 194 -0.58 -14.89 -4.57
N GLN A 195 -0.78 -15.00 -5.88
CA GLN A 195 0.31 -15.04 -6.87
C GLN A 195 0.73 -13.64 -7.35
N HIS A 196 -0.08 -12.61 -7.10
CA HIS A 196 0.17 -11.25 -7.59
C HIS A 196 0.96 -10.38 -6.60
N ALA A 197 0.99 -10.77 -5.34
CA ALA A 197 1.64 -10.01 -4.28
C ALA A 197 2.55 -10.89 -3.41
N GLY A 198 3.56 -10.26 -2.83
CA GLY A 198 4.43 -10.82 -1.79
C GLY A 198 4.38 -9.99 -0.51
N LEU A 199 4.93 -10.52 0.57
CA LEU A 199 5.03 -9.84 1.86
C LEU A 199 6.49 -9.53 2.19
N GLN A 200 6.74 -8.37 2.77
CA GLN A 200 8.06 -7.99 3.26
C GLN A 200 7.95 -7.29 4.61
N LEU A 201 8.96 -7.45 5.43
CA LEU A 201 9.10 -6.68 6.67
C LEU A 201 9.49 -5.23 6.35
N ILE A 202 9.00 -4.32 7.18
CA ILE A 202 9.42 -2.92 7.22
C ILE A 202 10.57 -2.85 8.22
N GLY A 203 11.75 -2.48 7.70
CA GLY A 203 13.01 -2.45 8.43
C GLY A 203 13.14 -1.31 9.42
#